data_AF-A0A7C1WG00-F1
#
_entry.id   AF-A0A7C1WG00-F1
#
_cell.length_a   1.000
_cell.length_b   1.000
_cell.length_c   1.000
_cell.angle_alpha   90.00
_cell.angle_beta   90.00
_cell.angle_gamma   90.00
#
_symmetry.space_group_name_H-M   'P 1'
#
loop_
_entity.id
_entity.type
_entity.pdbx_description
1 polymer ?
#
loop_
_entity_poly.entity_id
_entity_poly.type
_entity_poly.pdbx_seq_one_letter_code
_entity_poly.pdbx_strand_id
1 'polypeptide(L)'
;MNKLVKVVGNLKKSPIKKVVNKRMREFEELGKKHSNEIFKELCFCLMTANFNAEKSIKIQNEIDNKFMTLSLKNLFQKLKKLGHRFPNA
;
A
#
# COMPACT_ATOMS: atom_id res chain seq x y z
N MET A 1 10.27 -17.56 -22.34
CA MET A 1 9.99 -16.11 -22.43
C MET A 1 8.75 -15.78 -23.28
N ASN A 2 8.63 -16.34 -24.48
CA ASN A 2 7.55 -16.03 -25.44
C ASN A 2 6.12 -16.25 -24.90
N LYS A 3 5.91 -17.28 -24.07
CA LYS A 3 4.59 -17.54 -23.45
C LYS A 3 4.17 -16.43 -22.48
N LEU A 4 5.07 -15.96 -21.62
CA LEU A 4 4.78 -14.90 -20.65
C LEU A 4 4.46 -13.57 -21.36
N VAL A 5 5.27 -13.20 -22.34
CA VAL A 5 5.05 -11.97 -23.13
C VAL A 5 3.69 -12.02 -23.83
N LYS A 6 3.29 -13.18 -24.39
CA LYS A 6 1.97 -13.37 -24.99
C LYS A 6 0.84 -13.18 -23.97
N VAL A 7 0.98 -13.74 -22.76
CA VAL A 7 -0.01 -13.57 -21.68
C VAL A 7 -0.14 -12.10 -21.28
N VAL A 8 0.96 -11.40 -21.03
CA VAL A 8 0.95 -9.96 -20.68
C VAL A 8 0.37 -9.14 -21.83
N GLY A 9 0.72 -9.45 -23.08
CA GLY A 9 0.17 -8.80 -24.26
C GLY A 9 -1.36 -8.94 -24.36
N ASN A 10 -1.90 -10.10 -24.03
CA ASN A 10 -3.34 -10.34 -23.97
C ASN A 10 -4.00 -9.55 -22.82
N LEU A 11 -3.39 -9.51 -21.64
CA LEU A 11 -3.89 -8.73 -20.50
C LEU A 11 -3.96 -7.24 -20.83
N LYS A 12 -2.97 -6.69 -21.55
CA LYS A 12 -2.97 -5.30 -22.04
C LYS A 12 -4.12 -4.99 -23.01
N LYS A 13 -4.72 -5.98 -23.65
CA LYS A 13 -5.88 -5.80 -24.56
C LYS A 13 -7.22 -6.14 -23.89
N SER A 14 -7.19 -6.55 -22.61
CA SER A 14 -8.36 -6.94 -21.84
C SER A 14 -8.85 -5.79 -20.94
N PRO A 15 -10.02 -5.93 -20.27
CA PRO A 15 -10.49 -4.99 -19.26
C PRO A 15 -9.48 -4.75 -18.11
N ILE A 16 -8.56 -5.69 -17.86
CA ILE A 16 -7.50 -5.55 -16.84
C ILE A 16 -6.62 -4.31 -17.10
N LYS A 17 -6.41 -3.92 -18.36
CA LYS A 17 -5.70 -2.67 -18.68
C LYS A 17 -6.33 -1.45 -18.00
N LYS A 18 -7.67 -1.39 -17.94
CA LYS A 18 -8.37 -0.26 -17.28
C LYS A 18 -8.10 -0.24 -15.79
N VAL A 19 -8.07 -1.41 -15.14
CA VAL A 19 -7.79 -1.55 -13.70
C VAL A 19 -6.35 -1.10 -13.40
N VAL A 20 -5.38 -1.58 -14.17
CA VAL A 20 -3.97 -1.19 -14.00
C VAL A 20 -3.78 0.30 -14.27
N ASN A 21 -4.32 0.83 -15.37
CA ASN A 21 -4.20 2.25 -15.71
C ASN A 21 -4.84 3.15 -14.64
N LYS A 22 -5.97 2.73 -14.04
CA LYS A 22 -6.57 3.45 -12.93
C LYS A 22 -5.61 3.52 -11.74
N ARG A 23 -5.03 2.38 -11.34
CA ARG A 23 -4.07 2.31 -10.23
C ARG A 23 -2.81 3.15 -10.49
N MET A 24 -2.31 3.17 -11.73
CA MET A 24 -1.16 4.01 -12.10
C MET A 24 -1.46 5.51 -11.93
N ARG A 25 -2.65 5.97 -12.32
CA ARG A 25 -3.06 7.37 -12.11
C ARG A 25 -3.19 7.72 -10.63
N GLU A 26 -3.73 6.79 -9.82
CA GLU A 26 -3.80 6.99 -8.36
C GLU A 26 -2.41 7.24 -7.76
N PHE A 27 -1.37 6.54 -8.23
CA PHE A 27 0.02 6.80 -7.81
C PHE A 27 0.57 8.15 -8.30
N GLU A 28 0.29 8.54 -9.55
CA GLU A 28 0.68 9.85 -10.09
C GLU A 28 0.01 11.01 -9.33
N GLU A 29 -1.25 10.86 -8.96
CA GLU A 29 -2.00 11.83 -8.16
C GLU A 29 -1.46 11.91 -6.73
N LEU A 30 -1.18 10.76 -6.11
CA LEU A 30 -0.56 10.70 -4.78
C LEU A 30 0.79 11.42 -4.75
N GLY A 31 1.63 11.23 -5.78
CA GLY A 31 2.93 11.89 -5.91
C GLY A 31 2.87 13.41 -6.00
N LYS A 32 1.70 13.99 -6.30
CA LYS A 32 1.47 15.45 -6.34
C LYS A 32 0.93 16.02 -5.02
N LYS A 33 0.60 15.16 -4.04
CA LYS A 33 0.06 15.59 -2.75
C LYS A 33 1.17 16.06 -1.80
N HIS A 34 0.75 16.64 -0.67
CA HIS A 34 1.65 17.10 0.38
C HIS A 34 2.48 15.95 1.01
N SER A 35 3.60 16.30 1.64
CA SER A 35 4.51 15.38 2.30
C SER A 35 3.84 14.42 3.29
N ASN A 36 2.76 14.84 3.97
CA ASN A 36 2.00 14.00 4.88
C ASN A 36 1.36 12.78 4.18
N GLU A 37 0.87 12.95 2.95
CA GLU A 37 0.28 11.86 2.17
C GLU A 37 1.37 10.91 1.68
N ILE A 38 2.51 11.45 1.25
CA ILE A 38 3.69 10.68 0.88
C ILE A 38 4.24 9.89 2.08
N PHE A 39 4.24 10.49 3.28
CA PHE A 39 4.66 9.84 4.51
C PHE A 39 3.76 8.64 4.86
N LYS A 40 2.44 8.77 4.69
CA LYS A 40 1.52 7.64 4.89
C LYS A 40 1.82 6.49 3.91
N GLU A 41 2.18 6.79 2.68
CA GLU A 41 2.57 5.77 1.69
C GLU A 41 3.92 5.11 2.04
N LEU A 42 4.87 5.88 2.56
CA LEU A 42 6.12 5.33 3.10
C LEU A 42 5.83 4.35 4.25
N CYS A 43 4.96 4.71 5.19
CA CYS A 43 4.53 3.81 6.26
C CYS A 43 3.88 2.53 5.71
N PHE A 44 3.03 2.65 4.69
CA PHE A 44 2.44 1.49 4.01
C PHE A 44 3.49 0.55 3.42
N CYS A 45 4.47 1.10 2.69
CA CYS A 45 5.56 0.31 2.11
C CYS A 45 6.36 -0.42 3.18
N LEU A 46 6.69 0.25 4.29
CA LEU A 46 7.40 -0.35 5.42
C LEU A 46 6.61 -1.50 6.07
N MET A 47 5.31 -1.31 6.31
CA MET A 47 4.44 -2.37 6.86
C MET A 47 4.27 -3.55 5.91
N THR A 48 4.35 -3.33 4.60
CA THR A 48 4.16 -4.38 3.60
C THR A 48 5.41 -5.24 3.40
N ALA A 49 6.56 -4.82 3.94
CA ALA A 49 7.78 -5.62 3.91
C ALA A 49 7.53 -6.99 4.59
N ASN A 50 7.62 -8.07 3.79
CA ASN A 50 7.31 -9.43 4.23
C ASN A 50 5.89 -9.60 4.83
N PHE A 51 4.92 -8.82 4.33
CA PHE A 51 3.53 -8.84 4.77
C PHE A 51 2.54 -8.67 3.59
N ASN A 52 1.26 -8.98 3.82
CA ASN A 52 0.25 -8.97 2.76
C ASN A 52 -0.22 -7.54 2.46
N ALA A 53 -0.09 -7.10 1.20
CA ALA A 53 -0.55 -5.80 0.72
C ALA A 53 -2.03 -5.52 1.02
N GLU A 54 -2.94 -6.49 0.88
CA GLU A 54 -4.38 -6.31 1.19
C GLU A 54 -4.58 -5.98 2.67
N LYS A 55 -3.88 -6.68 3.57
CA LYS A 55 -3.94 -6.41 5.01
C LYS A 55 -3.28 -5.07 5.33
N SER A 56 -2.15 -4.75 4.72
CA SER A 56 -1.48 -3.45 4.89
C SER A 56 -2.37 -2.29 4.45
N ILE A 57 -3.14 -2.42 3.36
CA ILE A 57 -4.12 -1.41 2.92
C ILE A 57 -5.19 -1.22 4.01
N LYS A 58 -5.72 -2.30 4.57
CA LYS A 58 -6.71 -2.21 5.67
C LYS A 58 -6.11 -1.50 6.89
N ILE A 59 -4.87 -1.82 7.26
CA ILE A 59 -4.16 -1.18 8.37
C ILE A 59 -3.91 0.30 8.08
N GLN A 60 -3.44 0.66 6.89
CA GLN A 60 -3.20 2.03 6.47
C GLN A 60 -4.48 2.87 6.54
N ASN A 61 -5.61 2.33 6.10
CA ASN A 61 -6.91 3.02 6.19
C ASN A 61 -7.39 3.22 7.64
N GLU A 62 -7.12 2.25 8.52
CA GLU A 62 -7.50 2.31 9.95
C GLU A 62 -6.62 3.24 10.79
N ILE A 63 -5.35 3.39 10.41
CA ILE A 63 -4.39 4.26 11.09
C ILE A 63 -4.44 5.67 10.48
N ASP A 64 -4.28 5.78 9.16
CA ASP A 64 -4.28 7.03 8.40
C ASP A 64 -3.39 8.10 9.06
N ASN A 65 -3.91 9.28 9.39
CA ASN A 65 -3.11 10.38 9.98
C ASN A 65 -2.50 10.03 11.34
N LYS A 66 -2.93 8.93 11.97
CA LYS A 66 -2.39 8.44 13.25
C LYS A 66 -0.96 7.93 13.15
N PHE A 67 -0.41 7.72 11.94
CA PHE A 67 1.03 7.46 11.77
C PHE A 67 1.89 8.62 12.29
N MET A 68 1.38 9.85 12.26
CA MET A 68 2.12 11.05 12.66
C MET A 68 1.76 11.51 14.08
N THR A 69 0.60 11.12 14.61
CA THR A 69 0.08 11.65 15.88
C THR A 69 0.17 10.66 17.04
N LEU A 70 0.22 9.35 16.78
CA LEU A 70 0.36 8.37 17.86
C LEU A 70 1.79 8.32 18.37
N SER A 71 1.92 8.26 19.69
CA SER A 71 3.17 7.82 20.32
C SER A 71 3.55 6.42 19.81
N LEU A 72 4.84 6.13 19.82
CA LEU A 72 5.38 4.83 19.41
C LEU A 72 4.67 3.64 20.08
N LYS A 73 4.47 3.71 21.41
CA LYS A 73 3.76 2.68 22.19
C LYS A 73 2.35 2.43 21.66
N ASN A 74 1.59 3.50 21.40
CA ASN A 74 0.22 3.39 20.92
C ASN A 74 0.15 2.89 19.48
N LEU A 75 1.11 3.29 18.63
CA LEU A 75 1.22 2.79 17.27
C LEU A 75 1.49 1.28 17.26
N PHE A 76 2.40 0.78 18.09
CA PHE A 76 2.68 -0.65 18.22
C PHE A 76 1.45 -1.45 18.68
N GLN A 77 0.72 -0.95 19.69
CA GLN A 77 -0.51 -1.61 20.14
C GLN A 77 -1.58 -1.62 19.05
N LYS A 78 -1.72 -0.54 18.28
CA LYS A 78 -2.66 -0.46 17.17
C LYS A 78 -2.28 -1.43 16.05
N LEU A 79 -1.01 -1.49 15.65
CA LEU A 79 -0.51 -2.44 14.64
C LEU A 79 -0.73 -3.89 15.07
N LYS A 80 -0.42 -4.22 16.34
CA LYS A 80 -0.66 -5.55 16.92
C LYS A 80 -2.15 -5.91 16.90
N LYS A 81 -3.02 -4.99 17.33
CA LYS A 81 -4.49 -5.20 17.33
C LYS A 81 -5.05 -5.42 15.93
N LEU A 82 -4.48 -4.76 14.92
CA LEU A 82 -4.87 -4.94 13.52
C LEU A 82 -4.22 -6.16 12.84
N GLY A 83 -3.42 -6.94 13.58
CA GLY A 83 -2.86 -8.20 13.10
C GLY A 83 -1.58 -8.07 12.27
N HIS A 84 -0.83 -6.97 12.43
CA HIS A 84 0.51 -6.86 11.84
C HIS A 84 1.46 -7.88 12.49
N ARG A 85 2.23 -8.61 11.68
CA ARG A 85 3.10 -9.71 12.15
C ARG A 85 4.28 -9.22 13.00
N PHE A 86 4.79 -8.03 12.68
CA PHE A 86 6.00 -7.46 13.27
C PHE A 86 5.72 -6.03 13.76
N PRO A 87 4.94 -5.83 14.82
CA PRO A 87 4.56 -4.50 15.27
C PRO A 87 5.69 -3.74 15.99
N ASN A 88 6.81 -4.39 16.30
CA ASN A 88 7.92 -3.87 17.11
C ASN A 88 9.31 -4.36 16.63
N ALA A 89 9.41 -4.86 15.40
CA ALA A 89 10.65 -5.44 14.87
C ALA A 89 11.62 -4.37 14.36
#